data_AF-A0A940JJE3-F1
#
_entry.id   AF-A0A940JJE3-F1
#
_cell.length_a   1.000
_cell.length_b   1.000
_cell.length_c   1.000
_cell.angle_alpha   90.00
_cell.angle_beta   90.00
_cell.angle_gamma   90.00
#
_symmetry.space_group_name_H-M   'P 1'
#
loop_
_entity.id
_entity.type
_entity.pdbx_description
1 polymer ?
#
loop_
_entity_poly.entity_id
_entity_poly.type
_entity_poly.pdbx_seq_one_letter_code
_entity_poly.pdbx_strand_id
1 'polypeptide(L)'
;DRATGGATFFYSTTNPNIDLKRADVVTQTTDTYDKIKSIYLERNYRSGETIITKKLYWKPERNFQIITITSKEGQDPETELIKVVWDNRE
;
A
#
# COMPACT_ATOMS: atom_id res chain seq x y z
N ASP A 1 -13.76 5.67 -13.89
CA ASP A 1 -13.67 7.12 -14.04
C ASP A 1 -12.81 7.40 -15.27
N ARG A 2 -13.42 7.95 -16.34
CA ARG A 2 -12.78 8.18 -17.66
C ARG A 2 -12.14 9.58 -17.76
N ALA A 3 -12.10 10.35 -16.67
CA ALA A 3 -11.70 11.77 -16.73
C ALA A 3 -10.18 12.01 -16.61
N THR A 4 -9.35 11.01 -16.30
CA THR A 4 -7.92 11.22 -15.96
C THR A 4 -6.90 10.43 -16.81
N GLY A 5 -7.33 9.82 -17.92
CA GLY A 5 -6.41 9.14 -18.84
C GLY A 5 -5.62 8.00 -18.18
N GLY A 6 -6.26 7.21 -17.32
CA GLY A 6 -5.67 6.05 -16.66
C GLY A 6 -6.75 5.15 -16.06
N ALA A 7 -6.34 3.99 -15.58
CA ALA A 7 -7.22 3.03 -14.90
C ALA A 7 -6.81 2.83 -13.44
N THR A 8 -7.79 2.57 -12.59
CA THR A 8 -7.56 2.17 -11.20
C THR A 8 -8.17 0.81 -10.95
N PHE A 9 -7.36 -0.09 -10.41
CA PHE A 9 -7.78 -1.42 -9.99
C PHE A 9 -7.84 -1.43 -8.46
N PHE A 10 -9.00 -1.76 -7.92
CA PHE A 10 -9.22 -1.92 -6.49
C PHE A 10 -9.55 -3.37 -6.20
N TYR A 11 -8.81 -3.97 -5.28
CA TYR A 11 -9.07 -5.30 -4.78
C TYR A 11 -9.16 -5.27 -3.26
N SER A 12 -10.23 -5.84 -2.74
CA SER A 12 -10.40 -6.15 -1.32
C SER A 12 -10.67 -7.65 -1.20
N THR A 13 -9.96 -8.32 -0.30
CA THR A 13 -10.17 -9.75 -0.09
C THR A 13 -11.51 -10.03 0.60
N THR A 14 -12.18 -11.11 0.20
CA THR A 14 -13.30 -11.70 0.94
C THR A 14 -12.84 -12.80 1.89
N ASN A 15 -11.59 -13.27 1.78
CA ASN A 15 -11.04 -14.33 2.62
C ASN A 15 -10.39 -13.72 3.87
N PRO A 16 -10.93 -13.98 5.08
CA PRO A 16 -10.38 -13.43 6.31
C PRO A 16 -9.00 -14.00 6.68
N ASN A 17 -8.63 -15.16 6.13
CA ASN A 17 -7.42 -15.89 6.50
C ASN A 17 -6.17 -15.49 5.71
N ILE A 18 -6.28 -14.61 4.71
CA ILE A 18 -5.11 -14.10 3.99
C ILE A 18 -4.67 -12.75 4.56
N ASP A 19 -3.37 -12.52 4.67
CA ASP A 19 -2.84 -11.28 5.23
C ASP A 19 -3.19 -10.05 4.39
N LEU A 20 -3.15 -10.18 3.06
CA LEU A 20 -3.37 -9.05 2.15
C LEU A 20 -4.87 -8.72 2.11
N LYS A 21 -5.23 -7.59 2.70
CA LYS A 21 -6.62 -7.14 2.83
C LYS A 21 -7.06 -6.25 1.69
N ARG A 22 -6.15 -5.41 1.18
CA ARG A 22 -6.42 -4.45 0.11
C ARG A 22 -5.23 -4.30 -0.82
N ALA A 23 -5.52 -4.13 -2.11
CA ALA A 23 -4.56 -3.72 -3.12
C ALA A 23 -5.20 -2.70 -4.06
N ASP A 24 -4.59 -1.54 -4.18
CA ASP A 24 -4.99 -0.48 -5.10
C ASP A 24 -3.84 -0.24 -6.08
N VAL A 25 -4.12 -0.36 -7.38
CA VAL A 25 -3.16 -0.08 -8.45
C VAL A 25 -3.70 1.06 -9.27
N VAL A 26 -2.96 2.16 -9.31
CA VAL A 26 -3.28 3.31 -10.15
C VAL A 26 -2.33 3.29 -11.35
N THR A 27 -2.91 3.38 -12.54
CA THR A 27 -2.16 3.49 -13.80
C THR A 27 -2.37 4.85 -14.44
N GLN A 28 -1.50 5.18 -15.36
CA GLN A 28 -1.59 6.34 -16.22
C GLN A 28 -1.32 5.89 -17.65
N THR A 29 -2.20 6.24 -18.57
CA THR A 29 -2.02 6.01 -19.98
C THR A 29 -0.91 6.89 -20.51
N THR A 30 -0.05 6.29 -21.33
CA THR A 30 0.99 6.99 -22.10
C THR A 30 0.82 6.66 -23.57
N ASP A 31 1.60 7.30 -24.44
CA ASP A 31 1.48 7.14 -25.89
C ASP A 31 1.73 5.71 -26.39
N THR A 32 2.39 4.86 -25.60
CA THR A 32 2.79 3.50 -26.01
C THR A 32 2.18 2.39 -25.15
N TYR A 33 2.10 2.59 -23.83
CA TYR A 33 1.53 1.61 -22.89
C TYR A 33 1.08 2.27 -21.59
N ASP A 34 0.13 1.66 -20.89
CA ASP A 34 -0.23 2.10 -19.54
C ASP A 34 0.94 1.86 -18.58
N LYS A 35 1.31 2.88 -17.81
CA LYS A 35 2.35 2.80 -16.78
C LYS A 35 1.72 2.77 -15.40
N ILE A 36 2.33 2.06 -14.47
CA ILE A 36 1.95 2.10 -13.06
C ILE A 36 2.33 3.47 -12.51
N LYS A 37 1.35 4.19 -11.98
CA LYS A 37 1.53 5.47 -11.29
C LYS A 37 1.81 5.25 -9.80
N SER A 38 1.10 4.33 -9.17
CA SER A 38 1.34 3.92 -7.79
C SER A 38 0.67 2.61 -7.45
N ILE A 39 1.21 1.93 -6.44
CA ILE A 39 0.58 0.78 -5.78
C ILE A 39 0.44 1.09 -4.30
N TYR A 40 -0.75 0.84 -3.75
CA TYR A 40 -0.99 0.78 -2.32
C TYR A 40 -1.42 -0.64 -1.94
N LEU A 41 -0.85 -1.18 -0.87
CA LEU A 41 -1.25 -2.46 -0.29
C LEU A 41 -1.52 -2.28 1.20
N GLU A 42 -2.51 -3.00 1.70
CA GLU A 42 -2.74 -3.14 3.13
C GLU A 42 -2.70 -4.61 3.52
N ARG A 43 -1.82 -4.93 4.47
CA ARG A 43 -1.75 -6.25 5.10
C ARG A 43 -2.18 -6.15 6.55
N ASN A 44 -2.93 -7.13 7.02
CA ASN A 44 -3.27 -7.28 8.42
C ASN A 44 -3.13 -8.75 8.81
N TYR A 45 -2.30 -9.02 9.82
CA TYR A 45 -2.04 -10.36 10.30
C TYR A 45 -1.77 -10.35 11.80
N ARG A 46 -1.93 -11.51 12.44
CA ARG A 46 -1.64 -11.71 13.86
C ARG A 46 -0.30 -12.42 14.04
N SER A 47 0.42 -12.04 15.08
CA SER A 47 1.63 -12.71 15.55
C SER A 47 1.51 -12.88 17.07
N GLY A 48 1.05 -14.05 17.50
CA GLY A 48 0.61 -14.27 18.88
C GLY A 48 -0.56 -13.34 19.24
N GLU A 49 -0.44 -12.62 20.35
CA GLU A 49 -1.43 -11.63 20.82
C GLU A 49 -1.32 -10.28 20.12
N THR A 50 -0.33 -10.11 19.24
CA THR A 50 -0.09 -8.84 18.55
C THR A 50 -0.79 -8.82 17.19
N ILE A 51 -1.51 -7.73 16.91
CA ILE A 51 -2.06 -7.43 15.59
C ILE A 51 -1.08 -6.52 14.86
N ILE A 52 -0.67 -6.90 13.66
CA ILE A 52 0.24 -6.11 12.83
C ILE A 52 -0.51 -5.67 11.58
N THR A 53 -0.58 -4.36 11.38
CA THR A 53 -1.09 -3.75 10.15
C THR A 53 0.05 -3.11 9.39
N LYS A 54 0.26 -3.48 8.12
CA LYS A 54 1.24 -2.86 7.24
C LYS A 54 0.55 -2.15 6.10
N LYS A 55 0.82 -0.85 5.97
CA LYS A 55 0.41 -0.03 4.84
C LYS A 55 1.63 0.20 3.97
N LEU A 56 1.62 -0.36 2.76
CA LEU A 56 2.73 -0.28 1.82
C LEU A 56 2.30 0.62 0.67
N TYR A 57 3.13 1.61 0.34
CA TYR A 57 2.91 2.45 -0.82
C TYR A 57 4.18 2.50 -1.66
N TRP A 58 4.02 2.34 -2.96
CA TRP A 58 5.09 2.42 -3.93
C TRP A 58 4.70 3.37 -5.05
N LYS A 59 5.61 4.31 -5.34
CA LYS A 59 5.55 5.17 -6.50
C LYS A 59 6.77 4.84 -7.36
N PRO A 60 6.59 4.16 -8.52
CA PRO A 60 7.69 3.81 -9.40
C PRO A 60 8.56 5.04 -9.71
N GLU A 61 9.86 4.82 -9.83
CA GLU A 61 10.83 5.87 -10.13
C GLU A 61 10.89 7.03 -9.11
N ARG A 62 10.17 6.98 -7.98
CA ARG A 62 10.30 8.00 -6.91
C ARG A 62 10.60 7.48 -5.50
N ASN A 63 9.69 6.71 -4.90
CA ASN A 63 9.83 6.26 -3.51
C ASN A 63 8.98 5.03 -3.19
N PHE A 64 9.29 4.39 -2.07
CA PHE A 64 8.33 3.56 -1.36
C PHE A 64 8.28 3.97 0.11
N GLN A 65 7.15 3.65 0.75
CA GLN A 65 7.00 3.74 2.19
C GLN A 65 6.29 2.48 2.72
N ILE A 66 6.69 2.07 3.91
CA ILE A 66 6.06 1.00 4.67
C ILE A 66 5.76 1.59 6.05
N ILE A 67 4.49 1.66 6.39
CA ILE A 67 4.03 2.00 7.74
C ILE A 67 3.63 0.69 8.40
N THR A 68 4.30 0.32 9.48
CA THR A 68 3.94 -0.82 10.33
C THR A 68 3.28 -0.28 11.59
N ILE A 69 2.06 -0.72 11.86
CA ILE A 69 1.31 -0.43 13.08
C ILE A 69 1.20 -1.73 13.86
N THR A 70 1.76 -1.76 15.05
CA THR A 70 1.78 -2.90 15.95
C THR A 70 0.86 -2.62 17.13
N SER A 71 -0.23 -3.36 17.23
CA SER A 71 -1.23 -3.21 18.29
C SER A 71 -1.19 -4.43 19.21
N LYS A 72 -0.95 -4.20 20.50
CA LYS A 72 -1.00 -5.21 21.56
C LYS A 72 -2.18 -4.91 22.48
N GLU A 73 -2.77 -5.94 23.07
CA GLU A 73 -3.88 -5.76 24.00
C GLU A 73 -3.43 -4.93 25.22
N GLY A 74 -4.20 -3.90 25.56
CA GLY A 74 -3.94 -3.03 26.70
C GLY A 74 -2.77 -2.04 26.53
N GLN A 75 -2.16 -1.93 25.35
CA GLN A 75 -1.09 -0.96 25.06
C GLN A 75 -1.45 -0.07 23.87
N ASP A 76 -0.92 1.15 23.87
CA ASP A 76 -1.05 2.05 22.72
C ASP A 76 -0.33 1.45 21.50
N PRO A 77 -0.90 1.59 20.28
CA PRO A 77 -0.25 1.09 19.08
C PRO A 77 1.11 1.75 18.82
N GLU A 78 2.11 0.94 18.53
CA GLU A 78 3.42 1.41 18.09
C GLU A 78 3.42 1.57 16.56
N THR A 79 3.96 2.67 16.05
CA THR A 79 4.05 2.94 14.61
C THR A 79 5.49 3.12 14.16
N GLU A 80 5.91 2.33 13.18
CA GLU A 80 7.20 2.43 12.51
C GLU A 80 6.98 2.86 11.04
N LEU A 81 7.78 3.83 10.57
CA LEU A 81 7.80 4.27 9.19
C LEU A 81 9.17 4.00 8.57
N ILE A 82 9.20 3.18 7.53
CA ILE A 82 10.32 3.04 6.62
C ILE A 82 9.97 3.79 5.35
N LYS A 83 10.73 4.82 4.98
CA LYS A 83 10.57 5.53 3.71
C LYS A 83 11.91 5.59 2.99
N VAL A 84 11.94 5.08 1.76
CA VAL A 84 13.10 5.16 0.89
C VAL A 84 12.73 5.99 -0.31
N VAL A 85 13.50 7.06 -0.53
CA VAL A 85 13.31 7.98 -1.65
C VAL A 85 14.57 7.98 -2.49
N TRP A 86 14.41 7.72 -3.78
CA TRP A 86 15.50 7.76 -4.74
C TRP A 86 15.37 8.93 -5.72
N ASP A 87 14.19 9.55 -5.80
CA ASP A 87 13.98 10.78 -6.57
C ASP A 87 13.04 11.75 -5.85
N ASN A 88 13.59 12.94 -5.58
CA ASN A 88 12.98 14.04 -4.85
C ASN A 88 12.47 15.18 -5.76
N ARG A 89 12.53 15.06 -7.09
CA ARG A 89 11.92 16.04 -8.01
C ARG A 89 10.47 16.26 -7.60
N GLU A 90 9.98 17.50 -7.57
CA GLU A 90 8.60 17.82 -7.19
C GLU A 90 7.58 17.20 -8.15
#